data_AF-A0A1M5UXQ9-F1
#
_entry.id   AF-A0A1M5UXQ9-F1
#
_cell.length_a   1.000
_cell.length_b   1.000
_cell.length_c   1.000
_cell.angle_alpha   90.00
_cell.angle_beta   90.00
_cell.angle_gamma   90.00
#
_symmetry.space_group_name_H-M   'P 1'
#
loop_
_entity.id
_entity.type
_entity.pdbx_description
1 polymer ?
#
loop_
_entity_poly.entity_id
_entity_poly.type
_entity_poly.pdbx_seq_one_letter_code
_entity_poly.pdbx_strand_id
1 'polypeptide(L)'
;MWMAANSRSNAADIGIALGVALLGAAAVAMPDMLLRVTPPCLISLVFDDVCWGCGITRALVALVHGNFAAAWAFNKAVFIVLPMLMYLYIKHLHTLWRRYTPLPKQS
;
A
#
# COMPACT_ATOMS: atom_id res chain seq x y z
N MET A 1 -3.96 9.54 43.16
CA MET A 1 -3.12 10.52 42.44
C MET A 1 -2.58 9.87 41.15
N TRP A 2 -3.34 9.91 40.04
CA TRP A 2 -2.90 9.77 38.64
C TRP A 2 -4.12 9.95 37.72
N MET A 3 -4.45 11.19 37.39
CA MET A 3 -5.44 11.53 36.36
C MET A 3 -4.73 12.43 35.32
N ALA A 4 -4.26 11.81 34.25
CA ALA A 4 -3.93 12.47 33.00
C ALA A 4 -4.37 11.54 31.86
N ALA A 5 -5.69 11.45 31.67
CA ALA A 5 -6.26 10.80 30.50
C ALA A 5 -5.81 11.60 29.26
N ASN A 6 -4.95 10.96 28.48
CA ASN A 6 -4.14 11.54 27.43
C ASN A 6 -4.99 11.91 26.20
N SER A 7 -5.63 13.08 26.21
CA SER A 7 -6.26 13.73 25.04
C SER A 7 -5.33 13.81 23.80
N ARG A 8 -4.02 13.69 24.01
CA ARG A 8 -2.98 13.58 22.96
C ARG A 8 -2.99 12.26 22.17
N SER A 9 -3.51 11.14 22.67
CA SER A 9 -3.47 9.86 21.92
C SER A 9 -4.37 9.92 20.70
N ASN A 10 -5.60 10.40 20.83
CA ASN A 10 -6.54 10.45 19.70
C ASN A 10 -6.06 11.42 18.59
N ALA A 11 -5.48 12.56 18.96
CA ALA A 11 -4.92 13.50 17.98
C ALA A 11 -3.67 12.94 17.28
N ALA A 12 -2.83 12.19 18.01
CA ALA A 12 -1.67 11.50 17.43
C ALA A 12 -2.08 10.33 16.54
N ASP A 13 -3.07 9.54 16.93
CA ASP A 13 -3.59 8.40 16.16
C ASP A 13 -4.28 8.87 14.86
N ILE A 14 -5.07 9.95 14.93
CA ILE A 14 -5.65 10.61 13.75
C ILE A 14 -4.54 11.19 12.86
N GLY A 15 -3.52 11.81 13.45
CA GLY A 15 -2.37 12.32 12.72
C GLY A 15 -1.59 11.23 11.99
N ILE A 16 -1.39 10.06 12.62
CA ILE A 16 -0.74 8.90 12.01
C ILE A 16 -1.61 8.33 10.89
N ALA A 17 -2.91 8.17 11.10
CA ALA A 17 -3.83 7.66 10.08
C ALA A 17 -3.88 8.59 8.85
N LEU A 18 -3.98 9.90 9.07
CA LEU A 18 -3.92 10.92 8.00
C LEU A 18 -2.56 10.91 7.30
N GLY A 19 -1.46 10.77 8.06
CA GLY A 19 -0.10 10.67 7.51
C GLY A 19 0.10 9.45 6.63
N VAL A 20 -0.36 8.28 7.06
CA VAL A 20 -0.32 7.04 6.27
C VAL A 20 -1.20 7.14 5.02
N ALA A 21 -2.39 7.73 5.13
CA ALA A 21 -3.27 7.96 3.99
C ALA A 21 -2.64 8.93 2.96
N LEU A 22 -2.03 10.03 3.42
CA LEU A 22 -1.34 11.00 2.57
C LEU A 22 -0.09 10.40 1.91
N LEU A 23 0.70 9.59 2.65
CA LEU A 23 1.87 8.90 2.12
C LEU A 23 1.46 7.87 1.06
N GLY A 24 0.39 7.11 1.32
CA GLY A 24 -0.19 6.16 0.36
C GLY A 24 -0.69 6.86 -0.90
N ALA A 25 -1.38 7.99 -0.76
CA ALA A 25 -1.85 8.81 -1.88
C ALA A 25 -0.69 9.40 -2.70
N ALA A 26 0.37 9.88 -2.03
CA ALA A 26 1.57 10.40 -2.70
C ALA A 26 2.35 9.29 -3.45
N ALA A 27 2.47 8.09 -2.85
CA ALA A 27 3.08 6.93 -3.49
C ALA A 27 2.29 6.48 -4.74
N VAL A 28 0.96 6.61 -4.70
CA VAL A 28 0.06 6.37 -5.82
C VAL A 28 0.20 7.43 -6.92
N ALA A 29 0.47 8.69 -6.56
CA ALA A 29 0.52 9.80 -7.51
C ALA A 29 1.81 9.86 -8.36
N MET A 30 2.91 9.21 -7.95
CA MET A 30 4.21 9.31 -8.66
C MET A 30 5.03 8.01 -8.79
N PRO A 31 4.44 6.84 -9.10
CA PRO A 31 5.23 5.61 -9.21
C PRO A 31 6.10 5.56 -10.49
N ASP A 32 5.72 6.28 -11.56
CA ASP A 32 6.49 6.32 -12.82
C ASP A 32 7.88 6.94 -12.66
N MET A 33 8.03 7.85 -11.69
CA MET A 33 9.32 8.45 -11.32
C MET A 33 10.25 7.38 -10.73
N LEU A 34 9.71 6.51 -9.86
CA LEU A 34 10.47 5.38 -9.32
C LEU A 34 10.88 4.40 -10.41
N LEU A 35 9.94 4.01 -11.29
CA LEU A 35 10.24 3.06 -12.37
C LEU A 35 11.22 3.61 -13.41
N ARG A 36 11.26 4.93 -13.64
CA ARG A 36 12.20 5.57 -14.57
C ARG A 36 13.61 5.72 -14.00
N VAL A 37 13.76 5.87 -12.69
CA VAL A 37 15.07 6.06 -12.03
C VAL A 37 15.71 4.72 -11.66
N THR A 38 14.93 3.65 -11.50
CA THR A 38 15.48 2.32 -11.25
C THR A 38 16.12 1.72 -12.50
N PRO A 39 17.32 1.12 -12.41
CA PRO A 39 17.94 0.41 -13.52
C PRO A 39 17.02 -0.72 -14.04
N PRO A 40 17.12 -1.08 -15.33
CA PRO A 40 16.31 -2.15 -15.89
C PRO A 40 16.50 -3.45 -15.11
N CYS A 41 15.39 -4.14 -14.88
CA CYS A 41 15.33 -5.37 -14.11
C CYS A 41 16.33 -6.39 -14.66
N LEU A 42 17.35 -6.77 -13.89
CA LEU A 42 18.42 -7.67 -14.37
C LEU A 42 17.87 -9.01 -14.87
N ILE A 43 16.78 -9.47 -14.26
CA ILE A 43 16.06 -10.68 -14.62
C ILE A 43 15.40 -10.55 -16.00
N SER A 44 14.80 -9.41 -16.34
CA SER A 44 14.25 -9.23 -17.70
C SER A 44 15.34 -9.12 -18.75
N LEU A 45 16.55 -8.67 -18.37
CA LEU A 45 17.70 -8.58 -19.27
C LEU A 45 18.32 -9.95 -19.58
N VAL A 46 18.28 -10.88 -18.61
CA VAL A 46 18.84 -12.23 -18.77
C VAL A 46 17.83 -13.22 -19.33
N PHE A 47 16.55 -13.08 -18.96
CA PHE A 47 15.48 -14.00 -19.31
C PHE A 47 14.48 -13.41 -20.31
N ASP A 48 14.83 -12.34 -21.00
CA ASP A 48 14.12 -11.80 -22.18
C ASP A 48 12.58 -11.87 -22.03
N ASP A 49 12.07 -11.22 -20.97
CA ASP A 49 10.64 -11.07 -20.60
C ASP A 49 10.01 -12.00 -19.56
N VAL A 50 10.72 -12.98 -18.96
CA VAL A 50 10.10 -13.85 -17.92
C VAL A 50 10.03 -13.21 -16.51
N CYS A 51 10.15 -11.89 -16.38
CA CYS A 51 10.12 -11.26 -15.05
C CYS A 51 8.70 -11.03 -14.53
N TRP A 52 8.19 -12.00 -13.78
CA TRP A 52 6.88 -11.97 -13.11
C TRP A 52 6.72 -10.77 -12.15
N GLY A 53 7.79 -10.39 -11.45
CA GLY A 53 7.77 -9.28 -10.48
C GLY A 53 7.70 -7.92 -11.16
N CYS A 54 8.63 -7.64 -12.07
CA CYS A 54 8.71 -6.35 -12.78
C CYS A 54 7.44 -6.09 -13.63
N GLY A 55 6.85 -7.15 -14.23
CA GLY A 55 5.57 -7.07 -14.92
C GLY A 55 4.36 -6.76 -14.01
N ILE A 56 4.26 -7.42 -12.84
CA ILE A 56 3.21 -7.13 -11.85
C ILE A 56 3.31 -5.68 -11.33
N THR A 57 4.52 -5.19 -11.07
CA THR A 57 4.70 -3.81 -10.58
C THR A 57 4.24 -2.79 -11.61
N ARG A 58 4.60 -2.97 -12.89
CA ARG A 58 4.12 -2.11 -13.99
C ARG A 58 2.61 -2.19 -14.17
N ALA A 59 2.05 -3.40 -14.05
CA ALA A 59 0.61 -3.61 -14.14
C ALA A 59 -0.14 -2.93 -12.99
N LEU A 60 0.38 -3.03 -11.75
CA LEU A 60 -0.17 -2.36 -10.56
C LEU A 60 -0.19 -0.85 -10.75
N VAL A 61 0.94 -0.29 -11.20
CA VAL A 61 1.08 1.16 -11.47
C VAL A 61 0.09 1.61 -12.55
N ALA A 62 -0.02 0.87 -13.66
CA ALA A 62 -0.98 1.17 -14.71
C ALA A 62 -2.42 1.11 -14.20
N LEU A 63 -2.76 0.10 -13.38
CA LEU A 63 -4.10 -0.07 -12.84
C LEU A 63 -4.47 1.03 -11.84
N VAL A 64 -3.52 1.45 -10.99
CA VAL A 64 -3.68 2.56 -10.05
C VAL A 64 -3.91 3.89 -10.76
N HIS A 65 -3.28 4.10 -11.92
CA HIS A 65 -3.55 5.24 -12.80
C HIS A 65 -4.84 5.11 -13.63
N GLY A 66 -5.61 4.01 -13.47
CA GLY A 66 -6.83 3.76 -14.23
C GLY A 66 -6.60 3.28 -15.67
N ASN A 67 -5.37 2.95 -16.06
CA ASN A 67 -5.04 2.39 -17.37
C ASN A 67 -5.16 0.86 -17.35
N PHE A 68 -6.39 0.37 -17.43
CA PHE A 68 -6.70 -1.06 -17.43
C PHE A 68 -6.12 -1.81 -18.63
N ALA A 69 -6.06 -1.18 -19.81
CA ALA A 69 -5.54 -1.80 -21.03
C ALA A 69 -4.04 -2.07 -20.90
N ALA A 70 -3.27 -1.09 -20.41
CA ALA A 70 -1.85 -1.27 -20.14
C ALA A 70 -1.61 -2.29 -19.01
N ALA A 71 -2.43 -2.25 -17.95
CA ALA A 71 -2.32 -3.22 -16.85
C ALA A 71 -2.52 -4.67 -17.33
N TRP A 72 -3.49 -4.91 -18.20
CA TRP A 72 -3.75 -6.22 -18.80
C TRP A 72 -2.61 -6.68 -19.72
N ALA A 73 -2.02 -5.75 -20.47
CA ALA A 73 -0.88 -6.03 -21.35
C ALA A 73 0.39 -6.37 -20.56
N PHE A 74 0.62 -5.70 -19.42
CA PHE A 74 1.80 -5.95 -18.58
C PHE A 74 1.71 -7.26 -17.79
N ASN A 75 0.61 -7.48 -17.04
CA ASN A 75 0.40 -8.73 -16.34
C ASN A 75 -1.05 -8.90 -15.87
N LYS A 76 -1.76 -9.89 -16.42
CA LYS A 76 -3.16 -10.21 -16.07
C LYS A 76 -3.33 -10.62 -14.60
N ALA A 77 -2.29 -11.17 -13.96
CA ALA A 77 -2.35 -11.54 -12.55
C ALA A 77 -2.60 -10.34 -11.62
N VAL A 78 -2.35 -9.11 -12.09
CA VAL A 78 -2.61 -7.88 -11.32
C VAL A 78 -4.05 -7.79 -10.82
N PHE A 79 -5.02 -8.29 -11.59
CA PHE A 79 -6.44 -8.28 -11.24
C PHE A 79 -6.79 -9.23 -10.09
N ILE A 80 -5.91 -10.17 -9.77
CA ILE A 80 -6.02 -11.08 -8.63
C ILE A 80 -5.15 -10.57 -7.47
N VAL A 81 -3.92 -10.18 -7.79
CA VAL A 81 -2.92 -9.74 -6.81
C VAL A 81 -3.36 -8.46 -6.11
N LEU A 82 -3.92 -7.47 -6.83
CA LEU A 82 -4.34 -6.22 -6.20
C LEU A 82 -5.47 -6.43 -5.18
N PRO A 83 -6.60 -7.11 -5.49
CA PRO A 83 -7.63 -7.41 -4.49
C PRO A 83 -7.11 -8.21 -3.30
N MET A 84 -6.21 -9.18 -3.55
CA MET A 84 -5.59 -9.98 -2.48
C MET A 84 -4.74 -9.10 -1.55
N LEU A 85 -3.88 -8.24 -2.10
CA LEU A 85 -3.08 -7.30 -1.33
C LEU A 85 -3.96 -6.32 -0.54
N MET A 86 -5.02 -5.81 -1.16
CA MET A 86 -6.01 -4.94 -0.52
C MET A 86 -6.65 -5.64 0.69
N TYR A 87 -7.10 -6.89 0.52
CA TYR A 87 -7.69 -7.68 1.59
C TYR A 87 -6.71 -7.89 2.76
N LEU A 88 -5.46 -8.27 2.47
CA LEU A 88 -4.43 -8.46 3.49
C LEU A 88 -4.12 -7.16 4.23
N TYR A 89 -4.02 -6.04 3.50
CA TYR A 89 -3.80 -4.73 4.08
C TYR A 89 -4.93 -4.32 5.02
N ILE A 90 -6.19 -4.43 4.58
CA ILE A 90 -7.37 -4.12 5.41
C ILE A 90 -7.42 -5.04 6.63
N LYS A 91 -7.18 -6.34 6.47
CA LYS A 91 -7.13 -7.30 7.59
C LYS A 91 -6.06 -6.93 8.60
N HIS A 92 -4.89 -6.50 8.12
CA HIS A 92 -3.79 -6.07 8.97
C HIS A 92 -4.16 -4.78 9.71
N LEU A 93 -4.72 -3.79 9.01
CA LEU A 93 -5.19 -2.54 9.58
C LEU A 93 -6.28 -2.76 10.63
N HIS A 94 -7.24 -3.64 10.36
CA HIS A 94 -8.30 -4.02 11.29
C HIS A 94 -7.74 -4.72 12.54
N THR A 95 -6.69 -5.54 12.36
CA THR A 95 -6.00 -6.20 13.49
C THR A 95 -5.22 -5.20 14.34
N LEU A 96 -4.52 -4.26 13.70
CA LEU A 96 -3.82 -3.17 14.39
C LEU A 96 -4.81 -2.29 15.15
N TRP A 97 -5.91 -1.89 14.50
CA TRP A 97 -6.95 -1.07 15.11
C TRP A 97 -7.59 -1.73 16.34
N ARG A 98 -7.86 -3.05 16.29
CA ARG A 98 -8.34 -3.81 17.45
C ARG A 98 -7.33 -3.91 18.60
N ARG A 99 -6.03 -3.84 18.31
CA ARG A 99 -4.98 -3.87 19.34
C ARG A 99 -4.72 -2.49 19.96
N TYR A 100 -4.91 -1.42 19.18
CA TYR A 100 -4.65 -0.05 19.59
C TYR A 100 -5.84 0.65 20.24
N THR A 101 -7.06 0.09 20.17
CA THR A 101 -8.22 0.62 20.91
C THR A 101 -8.11 0.21 22.39
N PRO A 102 -7.77 1.12 23.31
CA PRO A 102 -7.70 0.79 24.73
C PRO A 102 -9.10 0.42 25.23
N LEU A 103 -9.22 -0.75 25.87
CA LEU A 103 -10.44 -1.16 26.56
C LEU A 103 -10.90 -0.04 27.52
N PRO A 104 -12.19 0.34 27.52
CA PRO A 104 -12.70 1.27 28.53
C PRO A 104 -12.41 0.66 29.90
N LYS A 105 -11.69 1.42 30.75
CA LYS A 105 -11.44 1.03 32.14
C LYS A 105 -12.79 0.79 32.81
N GLN A 106 -13.07 -0.48 33.11
CA GLN A 106 -14.21 -0.87 33.91
C GLN A 106 -13.86 -0.48 35.35
N SER A 107 -14.63 0.47 35.89
CA SER A 107 -14.52 1.05 37.22
C SER A 107 -14.70 0.02 38.33
#